data_AF-A0A6A5QFJ5-F1
#
_entry.id   AF-A0A6A5QFJ5-F1
#
_cell.length_a   1.000
_cell.length_b   1.000
_cell.length_c   1.000
_cell.angle_alpha   90.00
_cell.angle_beta   90.00
_cell.angle_gamma   90.00
#
_symmetry.space_group_name_H-M   'P 1'
#
loop_
_entity.id
_entity.type
_entity.pdbx_description
1 polymer ?
#
loop_
_entity_poly.entity_id
_entity_poly.type
_entity_poly.pdbx_seq_one_letter_code
_entity_poly.pdbx_strand_id
1 'polypeptide(L)'
;MEDLHCTASEAWRDNRRAIVHTLDISSKHSKHAEKIVEGFRGGMYGGNVDFHVGDVSDWIAGQISARKTEEPFLSHVFLDLPNADHHLANVAPALRVNGIVAVFNPSITQIADCVELIRAQRLPYLLEQVIELGAGTIREWDVRAVRPRASLNGAEAQDSAKTAMGDAIDPVEGQAQRDDELAKTLARTEEKWAMICRPKAGQQVVGGGFLGVWRRMESASGQV
;
A
#
# COMPACT_ATOMS: atom_id res chain seq x y z
N MET A 1 -4.23 -25.06 36.99
CA MET A 1 -3.48 -25.26 35.73
C MET A 1 -3.66 -24.05 34.81
N GLU A 2 -4.84 -23.41 34.80
CA GLU A 2 -5.09 -22.12 34.14
C GLU A 2 -4.24 -20.97 34.71
N ASP A 3 -4.06 -20.91 36.03
CA ASP A 3 -3.27 -19.84 36.68
C ASP A 3 -1.80 -19.82 36.23
N LEU A 4 -1.18 -20.99 36.06
CA LEU A 4 0.22 -21.11 35.62
C LEU A 4 0.42 -20.63 34.16
N HIS A 5 -0.56 -20.88 33.29
CA HIS A 5 -0.54 -20.38 31.92
C HIS A 5 -0.79 -18.87 31.84
N CYS A 6 -1.63 -18.33 32.73
CA CYS A 6 -1.86 -16.88 32.83
C CYS A 6 -0.57 -16.16 33.26
N THR A 7 0.10 -16.64 34.32
CA THR A 7 1.34 -16.02 34.83
C THR A 7 2.50 -16.12 33.84
N ALA A 8 2.62 -17.23 33.10
CA ALA A 8 3.64 -17.37 32.06
C ALA A 8 3.38 -16.45 30.86
N SER A 9 2.11 -16.24 30.49
CA SER A 9 1.70 -15.31 29.44
C SER A 9 1.96 -13.86 29.82
N GLU A 10 1.63 -13.47 31.05
CA GLU A 10 1.90 -12.14 31.59
C GLU A 10 3.40 -11.85 31.67
N ALA A 11 4.19 -12.77 32.24
CA ALA A 11 5.64 -12.63 32.29
C ALA A 11 6.30 -12.57 30.89
N TRP A 12 5.72 -13.27 29.91
CA TRP A 12 6.15 -13.15 28.52
C TRP A 12 5.79 -11.78 27.94
N ARG A 13 4.58 -11.27 28.20
CA ARG A 13 4.13 -9.95 27.72
C ARG A 13 5.00 -8.82 28.24
N ASP A 14 5.46 -8.91 29.49
CA ASP A 14 6.32 -7.91 30.14
C ASP A 14 7.73 -7.84 29.55
N ASN A 15 8.23 -8.97 29.01
CA ASN A 15 9.57 -9.05 28.43
C ASN A 15 9.62 -8.77 26.91
N ARG A 16 8.47 -8.41 26.30
CA ARG A 16 8.41 -8.08 24.87
C ARG A 16 9.13 -6.77 24.57
N ARG A 17 9.88 -6.75 23.47
CA ARG A 17 10.70 -5.59 23.07
C ARG A 17 10.06 -4.74 21.98
N ALA A 18 9.34 -5.36 21.04
CA ALA A 18 8.64 -4.67 19.96
C ALA A 18 7.14 -4.88 20.15
N ILE A 19 6.47 -3.81 20.58
CA ILE A 19 5.04 -3.78 20.86
C ILE A 19 4.42 -2.67 20.03
N VAL A 20 3.32 -2.98 19.35
CA VAL A 20 2.47 -2.02 18.68
C VAL A 20 1.30 -1.72 19.59
N HIS A 21 1.19 -0.49 20.06
CA HIS A 21 -0.03 -0.02 20.73
C HIS A 21 -0.94 0.61 19.69
N THR A 22 -2.11 0.02 19.48
CA THR A 22 -3.11 0.53 18.53
C THR A 22 -4.36 1.00 19.26
N LEU A 23 -4.93 2.11 18.82
CA LEU A 23 -6.05 2.78 19.47
C LEU A 23 -7.20 3.00 18.49
N ASP A 24 -8.42 2.78 18.96
CA ASP A 24 -9.64 3.12 18.22
C ASP A 24 -10.70 3.65 19.19
N ILE A 25 -11.40 4.73 18.84
CA ILE A 25 -12.49 5.28 19.67
C ILE A 25 -13.67 4.31 19.80
N SER A 26 -13.85 3.40 18.84
CA SER A 26 -14.94 2.44 18.76
C SER A 26 -14.49 1.08 19.27
N SER A 27 -15.07 0.67 20.40
CA SER A 27 -14.87 -0.68 20.94
C SER A 27 -15.22 -1.80 19.93
N LYS A 28 -16.17 -1.54 19.02
CA LYS A 28 -16.54 -2.49 17.97
C LYS A 28 -15.41 -2.66 16.94
N HIS A 29 -14.79 -1.56 16.50
CA HIS A 29 -13.70 -1.61 15.53
C HIS A 29 -12.44 -2.21 16.14
N SER A 30 -12.10 -1.83 17.37
CA SER A 30 -10.98 -2.43 18.11
C SER A 30 -11.12 -3.95 18.25
N LYS A 31 -12.28 -4.45 18.69
CA LYS A 31 -12.54 -5.90 18.81
C LYS A 31 -12.51 -6.63 17.47
N HIS A 32 -12.93 -5.96 16.40
CA HIS A 32 -12.85 -6.54 15.07
C HIS A 32 -11.41 -6.64 14.58
N ALA A 33 -10.60 -5.59 14.79
CA ALA A 33 -9.19 -5.57 14.46
C ALA A 33 -8.41 -6.63 15.25
N GLU A 34 -8.71 -6.80 16.53
CA GLU A 34 -8.14 -7.85 17.38
C GLU A 34 -8.37 -9.25 16.79
N LYS A 35 -9.61 -9.58 16.43
CA LYS A 35 -9.95 -10.85 15.77
C LYS A 35 -9.21 -11.07 14.44
N ILE A 36 -8.99 -10.00 13.67
CA ILE A 36 -8.24 -10.08 12.42
C ILE A 36 -6.78 -10.43 12.70
N VAL A 37 -6.15 -9.79 13.68
CA VAL A 37 -4.74 -10.04 14.05
C VAL A 37 -4.57 -11.45 14.65
N GLU A 38 -5.52 -11.90 15.47
CA GLU A 38 -5.57 -13.28 15.98
C GLU A 38 -5.73 -14.32 14.87
N GLY A 39 -6.56 -14.03 13.86
CA GLY A 39 -6.80 -14.92 12.73
C GLY A 39 -5.68 -14.91 11.68
N PHE A 40 -4.89 -13.84 11.60
CA PHE A 40 -3.86 -13.69 10.58
C PHE A 40 -2.69 -14.65 10.81
N ARG A 41 -2.49 -15.58 9.87
CA ARG A 41 -1.40 -16.57 9.89
C ARG A 41 -1.29 -17.30 11.24
N GLY A 42 -2.43 -17.68 11.81
CA GLY A 42 -2.48 -18.41 13.09
C GLY A 42 -2.05 -17.57 14.30
N GLY A 43 -2.30 -16.26 14.28
CA GLY A 43 -2.04 -15.37 15.40
C GLY A 43 -0.57 -14.99 15.57
N MET A 44 0.23 -15.08 14.50
CA MET A 44 1.67 -14.79 14.51
C MET A 44 2.01 -13.44 15.18
N TYR A 45 1.13 -12.45 15.08
CA TYR A 45 1.31 -11.11 15.65
C TYR A 45 0.42 -10.80 16.86
N GLY A 46 -0.46 -11.72 17.27
CA GLY A 46 -1.40 -11.46 18.38
C GLY A 46 -0.67 -11.07 19.67
N GLY A 47 0.47 -11.69 19.91
CA GLY A 47 1.32 -11.35 21.05
C GLY A 47 2.17 -10.08 20.89
N ASN A 48 2.14 -9.37 19.76
CA ASN A 48 2.93 -8.14 19.52
C ASN A 48 2.09 -6.86 19.47
N VAL A 49 0.76 -6.98 19.47
CA VAL A 49 -0.15 -5.85 19.34
C VAL A 49 -1.01 -5.76 20.60
N ASP A 50 -1.01 -4.60 21.24
CA ASP A 50 -1.92 -4.29 22.34
C ASP A 50 -2.98 -3.30 21.85
N PHE A 51 -4.25 -3.69 21.98
CA PHE A 51 -5.40 -2.91 21.54
C PHE A 51 -5.95 -2.07 22.69
N HIS A 52 -6.22 -0.78 22.43
CA HIS A 52 -6.81 0.15 23.40
C HIS A 52 -8.03 0.83 22.79
N VAL A 53 -9.01 1.14 23.63
CA VAL A 53 -10.22 1.88 23.21
C VAL A 53 -10.21 3.24 23.88
N GLY A 54 -10.25 4.32 23.09
CA GLY A 54 -10.28 5.70 23.61
C GLY A 54 -9.47 6.69 22.78
N ASP A 55 -9.28 7.89 23.34
CA ASP A 55 -8.49 8.95 22.74
C ASP A 55 -6.98 8.73 22.93
N VAL A 56 -6.19 9.17 21.93
CA VAL A 56 -4.73 9.06 21.96
C VAL A 56 -4.12 9.87 23.11
N SER A 57 -4.64 11.07 23.36
CA SER A 57 -4.12 11.96 24.41
C SER A 57 -4.37 11.38 25.79
N ASP A 58 -5.59 10.88 26.03
CA ASP A 58 -5.98 10.27 27.30
C ASP A 58 -5.14 9.02 27.59
N TRP A 59 -4.91 8.20 26.56
CA TRP A 59 -4.09 7.01 26.69
C TRP A 59 -2.62 7.36 27.00
N ILE A 60 -2.04 8.34 26.31
CA ILE A 60 -0.67 8.80 26.58
C ILE A 60 -0.56 9.32 28.02
N ALA A 61 -1.50 10.15 28.47
CA ALA A 61 -1.53 10.67 29.84
C ALA A 61 -1.63 9.54 30.88
N GLY A 62 -2.47 8.54 30.61
CA GLY A 62 -2.60 7.34 31.45
C GLY A 62 -1.30 6.53 31.51
N GLN A 63 -0.61 6.35 30.37
CA GLN A 63 0.67 5.63 30.30
C GLN A 63 1.78 6.36 31.06
N ILE A 64 1.88 7.68 30.93
CA ILE A 64 2.85 8.48 31.68
C ILE A 64 2.59 8.32 33.19
N SER A 65 1.32 8.44 33.60
CA SER A 65 0.92 8.31 35.01
C SER A 65 1.22 6.91 35.57
N ALA A 66 0.97 5.85 34.79
CA ALA A 66 1.19 4.47 35.20
C ALA A 66 2.68 4.11 35.32
N ARG A 67 3.52 4.63 34.43
CA ARG A 67 4.96 4.30 34.38
C ARG A 67 5.78 5.01 35.46
N LYS A 68 5.24 6.02 36.14
CA LYS A 68 5.90 6.80 37.21
C LYS A 68 7.28 7.35 36.79
N THR A 69 7.44 7.61 35.49
CA THR A 69 8.65 8.14 34.88
C THR A 69 8.25 9.21 33.86
N GLU A 70 9.08 10.24 33.74
CA GLU A 70 8.96 11.25 32.69
C GLU A 70 9.67 10.84 31.40
N GLU A 71 10.27 9.65 31.37
CA GLU A 71 11.00 9.17 30.21
C GLU A 71 10.08 8.82 29.03
N PRO A 72 10.42 9.26 27.81
CA PRO A 72 9.66 8.91 26.62
C PRO A 72 9.75 7.41 26.31
N PHE A 73 8.60 6.80 26.03
CA PHE A 73 8.48 5.37 25.80
C PHE A 73 8.17 4.98 24.36
N LEU A 74 7.65 5.92 23.55
CA LEU A 74 7.30 5.69 22.15
C LEU A 74 8.52 5.92 21.26
N SER A 75 8.80 4.97 20.36
CA SER A 75 9.86 5.12 19.36
C SER A 75 9.34 5.69 18.03
N HIS A 76 8.10 5.33 17.68
CA HIS A 76 7.43 5.77 16.47
C HIS A 76 5.93 5.95 16.76
N VAL A 77 5.31 6.90 16.08
CA VAL A 77 3.87 7.19 16.17
C VAL A 77 3.30 7.38 14.78
N PHE A 78 2.16 6.74 14.51
CA PHE A 78 1.38 6.93 13.29
C PHE A 78 0.00 7.46 13.67
N LEU A 79 -0.39 8.60 13.12
CA LEU A 79 -1.69 9.22 13.34
C LEU A 79 -2.48 9.19 12.03
N ASP A 80 -3.50 8.34 11.99
CA ASP A 80 -4.49 8.27 10.91
C ASP A 80 -5.87 8.56 11.51
N LEU A 81 -6.09 9.84 11.84
CA LEU A 81 -7.29 10.30 12.54
C LEU A 81 -7.58 11.76 12.16
N PRO A 82 -8.84 12.21 12.23
CA PRO A 82 -9.20 13.59 11.94
C PRO A 82 -8.61 14.55 12.99
N ASN A 83 -8.12 15.72 12.57
CA ASN A 83 -7.50 16.70 13.47
C ASN A 83 -6.28 16.13 14.24
N ALA A 84 -5.45 15.35 13.56
CA ALA A 84 -4.23 14.77 14.11
C ALA A 84 -3.25 15.82 14.70
N ASP A 85 -3.33 17.06 14.23
CA ASP A 85 -2.57 18.21 14.70
C ASP A 85 -2.78 18.48 16.21
N HIS A 86 -3.98 18.26 16.73
CA HIS A 86 -4.31 18.44 18.15
C HIS A 86 -3.53 17.48 19.07
N HIS A 87 -3.07 16.34 18.56
CA HIS A 87 -2.35 15.34 19.35
C HIS A 87 -0.84 15.55 19.35
N LEU A 88 -0.30 16.37 18.46
CA LEU A 88 1.15 16.55 18.28
C LEU A 88 1.83 17.03 19.57
N ALA A 89 1.19 17.93 20.31
CA ALA A 89 1.69 18.44 21.59
C ALA A 89 1.73 17.35 22.68
N ASN A 90 0.71 16.49 22.73
CA ASN A 90 0.61 15.40 23.72
C ASN A 90 1.57 14.24 23.40
N VAL A 91 1.84 14.00 22.11
CA VAL A 91 2.80 12.98 21.65
C VAL A 91 4.24 13.39 21.97
N ALA A 92 4.55 14.68 21.94
CA ALA A 92 5.91 15.21 22.11
C ALA A 92 6.66 14.71 23.36
N PRO A 93 6.08 14.73 24.58
CA PRO A 93 6.73 14.20 25.77
C PRO A 93 6.83 12.67 25.79
N ALA A 94 5.93 11.96 25.11
CA ALA A 94 5.92 10.50 25.08
C ALA A 94 6.88 9.90 24.03
N LEU A 95 7.27 10.68 23.03
CA LEU A 95 8.12 10.25 21.90
C LEU A 95 9.61 10.48 22.18
N ARG A 96 10.41 9.43 21.98
CA ARG A 96 11.86 9.46 22.17
C ARG A 96 12.52 10.44 21.20
N VAL A 97 13.66 11.00 21.61
CA VAL A 97 14.53 11.78 20.71
C VAL A 97 14.90 10.93 19.50
N ASN A 98 14.90 11.55 18.32
CA ASN A 98 15.02 10.92 17.00
C ASN A 98 13.87 9.98 16.61
N GLY A 99 12.86 9.80 17.47
CA GLY A 99 11.63 9.09 17.15
C GLY A 99 10.85 9.80 16.06
N ILE A 100 10.02 9.04 15.34
CA ILE A 100 9.28 9.55 14.18
C ILE A 100 7.80 9.66 14.54
N VAL A 101 7.19 10.78 14.17
CA VAL A 101 5.73 10.91 14.08
C VAL A 101 5.34 11.07 12.63
N ALA A 102 4.47 10.19 12.15
CA ALA A 102 3.91 10.23 10.81
C ALA A 102 2.41 10.53 10.91
N VAL A 103 1.93 11.52 10.17
CA VAL A 103 0.53 11.92 10.15
C VAL A 103 -0.02 11.76 8.75
N PHE A 104 -1.09 10.99 8.62
CA PHE A 104 -1.85 10.87 7.38
C PHE A 104 -2.97 11.90 7.36
N ASN A 105 -3.06 12.67 6.28
CA ASN A 105 -4.16 13.59 6.04
C ASN A 105 -4.65 13.49 4.59
N PRO A 106 -5.97 13.55 4.34
CA PRO A 106 -6.49 13.54 2.98
C PRO A 106 -6.12 14.79 2.16
N SER A 107 -5.88 15.94 2.78
CA SER A 107 -5.51 17.20 2.11
C SER A 107 -4.11 17.69 2.50
N ILE A 108 -3.37 18.23 1.52
CA ILE A 108 -2.06 18.87 1.74
C ILE A 108 -2.17 20.08 2.67
N THR A 109 -3.31 20.77 2.68
CA THR A 109 -3.54 21.92 3.57
C THR A 109 -3.54 21.50 5.03
N GLN A 110 -4.02 20.30 5.36
CA GLN A 110 -4.01 19.79 6.73
C GLN A 110 -2.59 19.47 7.22
N ILE A 111 -1.70 19.07 6.30
CA ILE A 111 -0.26 18.96 6.61
C ILE A 111 0.33 20.35 6.87
N ALA A 112 -0.08 21.37 6.11
CA ALA A 112 0.34 22.74 6.36
C ALA A 112 -0.13 23.25 7.74
N ASP A 113 -1.37 22.94 8.13
CA ASP A 113 -1.91 23.27 9.47
C ASP A 113 -1.05 22.62 10.58
N CYS A 114 -0.63 21.36 10.41
CA CYS A 114 0.31 20.70 11.33
C CYS A 114 1.65 21.46 11.42
N VAL A 115 2.22 21.89 10.29
CA VAL A 115 3.47 22.66 10.26
C VAL A 115 3.32 24.01 10.96
N GLU A 116 2.21 24.70 10.75
CA GLU A 116 1.92 25.97 11.41
C GLU A 116 1.76 25.81 12.92
N LEU A 117 1.04 24.77 13.36
CA LEU A 117 0.87 24.46 14.78
C LEU A 117 2.21 24.14 15.46
N ILE A 118 3.05 23.32 14.84
CA ILE A 118 4.40 22.99 15.32
C ILE A 118 5.24 24.26 15.49
N ARG A 119 5.20 25.16 14.49
CA ARG A 119 5.91 26.44 14.55
C ARG A 119 5.37 27.35 15.65
N ALA A 120 4.04 27.50 15.73
CA ALA A 120 3.38 28.40 16.68
C ALA A 120 3.61 27.98 18.14
N GLN A 121 3.51 26.68 18.42
CA GLN A 121 3.71 26.11 19.75
C GLN A 121 5.18 25.76 20.05
N ARG A 122 6.10 25.99 19.10
CA ARG A 122 7.52 25.65 19.19
C ARG A 122 7.74 24.18 19.58
N LEU A 123 6.97 23.28 18.97
CA LEU A 123 7.10 21.86 19.25
C LEU A 123 8.44 21.33 18.71
N PRO A 124 9.14 20.44 19.43
CA PRO A 124 10.44 19.87 18.99
C PRO A 124 10.32 18.85 17.85
N TYR A 125 9.76 19.24 16.72
CA TYR A 125 9.59 18.41 15.54
C TYR A 125 10.25 19.06 14.33
N LEU A 126 11.03 18.27 13.60
CA LEU A 126 11.61 18.63 12.32
C LEU A 126 10.86 17.89 11.22
N LEU A 127 10.25 18.61 10.28
CA LEU A 127 9.64 17.99 9.10
C LEU A 127 10.73 17.41 8.21
N GLU A 128 10.71 16.10 7.97
CA GLU A 128 11.67 15.41 7.10
C GLU A 128 11.17 15.29 5.67
N GLN A 129 9.91 14.88 5.53
CA GLN A 129 9.32 14.62 4.22
C GLN A 129 7.81 14.77 4.26
N VAL A 130 7.26 15.10 3.10
CA VAL A 130 5.83 15.02 2.80
C VAL A 130 5.68 14.17 1.56
N ILE A 131 4.93 13.08 1.66
CA ILE A 131 4.75 12.11 0.59
C ILE A 131 3.28 12.08 0.18
N GLU A 132 3.00 12.14 -1.12
CA GLU A 132 1.66 11.89 -1.65
C GLU A 132 1.43 10.39 -1.86
N LEU A 133 0.29 9.89 -1.39
CA LEU A 133 -0.16 8.52 -1.53
C LEU A 133 -1.36 8.47 -2.49
N GLY A 134 -1.32 7.58 -3.50
CA GLY A 134 -2.50 7.21 -4.30
C GLY A 134 -2.66 7.92 -5.65
N ALA A 135 -2.62 9.25 -5.70
CA ALA A 135 -3.02 9.98 -6.92
C ALA A 135 -1.92 10.06 -8.01
N GLY A 136 -0.65 9.82 -7.67
CA GLY A 136 0.47 9.76 -8.64
C GLY A 136 1.24 8.43 -8.67
N THR A 137 1.03 7.55 -7.68
CA THR A 137 1.84 6.35 -7.47
C THR A 137 1.19 5.06 -7.95
N ILE A 138 -0.11 5.08 -8.26
CA ILE A 138 -0.88 3.90 -8.70
C ILE A 138 -1.41 4.16 -10.11
N ARG A 139 -1.12 3.24 -11.05
CA ARG A 139 -1.56 3.32 -12.44
C ARG A 139 -2.25 2.04 -12.86
N GLU A 140 -3.48 2.15 -13.33
CA GLU A 140 -4.20 1.01 -13.92
C GLU A 140 -3.70 0.72 -15.35
N TRP A 141 -3.56 -0.57 -15.67
CA TRP A 141 -3.15 -1.04 -16.99
C TRP A 141 -4.27 -1.85 -17.63
N ASP A 142 -4.57 -1.54 -18.89
CA ASP A 142 -5.40 -2.37 -19.78
C ASP A 142 -4.50 -3.45 -20.37
N VAL A 143 -4.64 -4.68 -19.84
CA VAL A 143 -3.93 -5.87 -20.31
C VAL A 143 -4.93 -6.80 -20.97
N ARG A 144 -4.85 -6.94 -22.30
CA ARG A 144 -5.74 -7.82 -23.06
C ARG A 144 -5.08 -8.41 -24.29
N ALA A 145 -5.41 -9.66 -24.60
CA ALA A 145 -5.04 -10.28 -25.86
C ALA A 145 -6.00 -9.81 -26.97
N VAL A 146 -5.47 -9.29 -28.07
CA VAL A 146 -6.27 -8.83 -29.22
C VAL A 146 -5.67 -9.37 -30.50
N ARG A 147 -6.52 -9.74 -31.46
CA ARG A 147 -6.12 -10.07 -32.84
C ARG A 147 -6.01 -8.78 -33.67
N PRO A 148 -4.82 -8.36 -34.13
CA PRO A 148 -4.67 -7.12 -34.88
C PRO A 148 -5.40 -7.19 -36.24
N ARG A 149 -6.22 -6.19 -36.56
CA ARG A 149 -7.03 -6.17 -37.81
C ARG A 149 -6.22 -6.11 -39.11
N ALA A 150 -4.91 -5.85 -39.04
CA ALA A 150 -4.03 -5.90 -40.21
C ALA A 150 -3.93 -7.31 -40.83
N SER A 151 -4.27 -8.37 -40.07
CA SER A 151 -4.36 -9.73 -40.61
C SER A 151 -5.65 -10.00 -41.38
N LEU A 152 -6.62 -9.08 -41.40
CA LEU A 152 -7.89 -9.24 -42.11
C LEU A 152 -7.82 -8.63 -43.52
N ASN A 153 -7.11 -7.51 -43.70
CA ASN A 153 -7.03 -6.81 -45.00
C ASN A 153 -6.08 -7.47 -46.02
N GLY A 154 -5.28 -8.44 -45.61
CA GLY A 154 -4.42 -9.21 -46.51
C GLY A 154 -5.14 -10.38 -47.19
N ALA A 155 -6.32 -10.78 -46.69
CA ALA A 155 -7.09 -11.90 -47.24
C ALA A 155 -8.02 -11.47 -48.38
N GLU A 156 -8.46 -10.20 -48.42
CA GLU A 156 -9.42 -9.72 -49.43
C GLU A 156 -8.78 -9.16 -50.71
N ALA A 157 -7.44 -9.02 -50.75
CA ALA A 157 -6.73 -8.40 -51.89
C ALA A 157 -6.05 -9.41 -52.85
N GLN A 158 -6.20 -10.72 -52.63
CA GLN A 158 -5.57 -11.75 -53.49
C GLN A 158 -6.54 -12.58 -54.36
N ASP A 159 -7.84 -12.28 -54.36
CA ASP A 159 -8.84 -13.07 -55.11
C ASP A 159 -9.25 -12.46 -56.46
N SER A 160 -8.46 -11.52 -57.00
CA SER A 160 -8.76 -10.87 -58.29
C SER A 160 -7.54 -10.61 -59.16
N ALA A 161 -6.61 -11.56 -59.24
CA ALA A 161 -5.69 -11.61 -60.38
C ALA A 161 -4.98 -12.97 -60.44
N LYS A 162 -5.48 -13.89 -61.29
CA LYS A 162 -4.71 -14.72 -62.23
C LYS A 162 -5.60 -15.80 -62.85
N THR A 163 -6.31 -15.43 -63.91
CA THR A 163 -6.72 -16.38 -64.94
C THR A 163 -5.91 -16.06 -66.19
N ALA A 164 -4.95 -16.92 -66.55
CA ALA A 164 -4.62 -17.32 -67.93
C ALA A 164 -3.39 -18.24 -67.99
N MET A 165 -3.59 -19.42 -68.61
CA MET A 165 -2.64 -20.40 -69.21
C MET A 165 -1.51 -20.93 -68.31
N GLY A 166 -1.24 -22.24 -68.15
CA GLY A 166 -1.62 -23.44 -68.88
C GLY A 166 -0.34 -24.24 -69.15
N ASP A 167 -0.11 -25.35 -68.41
CA ASP A 167 0.64 -26.50 -68.91
C ASP A 167 0.48 -27.73 -68.00
N ALA A 168 0.54 -28.92 -68.59
CA ALA A 168 0.14 -30.21 -68.01
C ALA A 168 1.13 -30.76 -66.96
N ILE A 169 0.62 -31.20 -65.79
CA ILE A 169 1.40 -31.89 -64.74
C ILE A 169 0.59 -33.05 -64.14
N ASP A 170 1.29 -34.16 -63.89
CA ASP A 170 0.89 -35.48 -63.37
C ASP A 170 0.00 -35.44 -62.09
N PRO A 171 -1.08 -36.25 -61.95
CA PRO A 171 -2.09 -36.07 -60.90
C PRO A 171 -1.65 -36.44 -59.47
N VAL A 172 -0.53 -37.14 -59.28
CA VAL A 172 -0.14 -37.70 -57.97
C VAL A 172 0.86 -36.81 -57.21
N GLU A 173 1.84 -36.20 -57.89
CA GLU A 173 2.81 -35.28 -57.24
C GLU A 173 2.19 -33.92 -56.87
N GLY A 174 1.13 -33.50 -57.57
CA GLY A 174 0.40 -32.26 -57.27
C GLY A 174 -0.39 -32.31 -55.96
N GLN A 175 -0.77 -33.49 -55.45
CA GLN A 175 -1.52 -33.61 -54.20
C GLN A 175 -0.61 -33.36 -52.97
N ALA A 176 0.58 -33.96 -52.96
CA ALA A 176 1.55 -33.81 -51.87
C ALA A 176 2.10 -32.37 -51.78
N GLN A 177 2.32 -31.70 -52.90
CA GLN A 177 2.76 -30.31 -52.93
C GLN A 177 1.67 -29.35 -52.41
N ARG A 178 0.40 -29.62 -52.71
CA ARG A 178 -0.75 -28.86 -52.21
C ARG A 178 -0.99 -29.05 -50.71
N ASP A 179 -0.83 -30.27 -50.20
CA ASP A 179 -0.99 -30.57 -48.78
C ASP A 179 0.16 -29.95 -47.95
N ASP A 180 1.38 -29.92 -48.49
CA ASP A 180 2.55 -29.32 -47.85
C ASP A 180 2.53 -27.77 -47.90
N GLU A 181 1.98 -27.20 -48.97
CA GLU A 181 1.69 -25.75 -49.09
C GLU A 181 0.53 -25.33 -48.16
N LEU A 182 -0.52 -26.15 -48.04
CA LEU A 182 -1.63 -25.93 -47.12
C LEU A 182 -1.18 -26.06 -45.66
N ALA A 183 -0.32 -27.03 -45.32
CA ALA A 183 0.30 -27.16 -44.00
C ALA A 183 1.23 -25.98 -43.66
N LYS A 184 2.01 -25.47 -44.62
CA LYS A 184 2.84 -24.26 -44.45
C LYS A 184 2.01 -22.97 -44.34
N THR A 185 0.84 -22.92 -44.97
CA THR A 185 -0.11 -21.80 -44.89
C THR A 185 -0.90 -21.82 -43.59
N LEU A 186 -1.33 -23.00 -43.13
CA LEU A 186 -1.93 -23.24 -41.81
C LEU A 186 -0.93 -22.99 -40.68
N ALA A 187 0.36 -23.33 -40.86
CA ALA A 187 1.43 -23.02 -39.90
C ALA A 187 1.86 -21.54 -39.88
N ARG A 188 1.76 -20.80 -41.00
CA ARG A 188 2.00 -19.33 -41.03
C ARG A 188 0.85 -18.52 -40.45
N THR A 189 -0.34 -19.12 -40.32
CA THR A 189 -1.53 -18.49 -39.76
C THR A 189 -1.76 -18.99 -38.33
N GLU A 190 -0.70 -19.09 -37.52
CA GLU A 190 -0.89 -18.97 -36.08
C GLU A 190 -1.57 -17.62 -35.87
N GLU A 191 -2.81 -17.65 -35.38
CA GLU A 191 -3.58 -16.47 -35.01
C GLU A 191 -2.78 -15.72 -33.95
N LYS A 192 -1.88 -14.83 -34.39
CA LYS A 192 -0.88 -14.22 -33.53
C LYS A 192 -1.59 -13.19 -32.66
N TRP A 193 -2.11 -13.67 -31.54
CA TRP A 193 -2.65 -12.87 -30.47
C TRP A 193 -1.57 -11.88 -30.03
N ALA A 194 -1.87 -10.60 -30.15
CA ALA A 194 -1.02 -9.54 -29.64
C ALA A 194 -1.48 -9.15 -28.25
N MET A 195 -0.56 -9.14 -27.29
CA MET A 195 -0.84 -8.62 -25.95
C MET A 195 -0.79 -7.09 -26.00
N ILE A 196 -1.92 -6.45 -25.71
CA ILE A 196 -2.00 -5.02 -25.46
C ILE A 196 -1.75 -4.82 -23.97
N CYS A 197 -0.72 -4.05 -23.63
CA CYS A 197 -0.42 -3.60 -22.27
C CYS A 197 -0.26 -2.08 -22.31
N ARG A 198 -1.33 -1.33 -22.03
CA ARG A 198 -1.29 0.13 -22.08
C ARG A 198 -1.89 0.75 -20.82
N PRO A 199 -1.34 1.87 -20.33
CA PRO A 199 -1.93 2.55 -19.18
C PRO A 199 -3.32 3.07 -19.55
N LYS A 200 -4.29 2.91 -18.64
CA LYS A 200 -5.62 3.48 -18.84
C LYS A 200 -5.52 5.01 -18.77
N ALA A 201 -5.86 5.68 -19.87
CA ALA A 201 -5.86 7.14 -19.94
C ALA A 201 -7.20 7.70 -19.43
N GLY A 202 -7.16 8.79 -18.66
CA GLY A 202 -8.35 9.50 -18.18
C GLY A 202 -9.04 8.89 -16.94
N GLN A 203 -8.64 7.70 -16.50
CA GLN A 203 -9.02 7.18 -15.18
C GLN A 203 -7.92 7.53 -14.17
N GLN A 204 -8.18 8.53 -13.34
CA GLN A 204 -7.37 8.77 -12.14
C GLN A 204 -7.84 7.78 -11.08
N VAL A 205 -6.91 7.07 -10.43
CA VAL A 205 -7.24 6.27 -9.26
C VAL A 205 -7.81 7.23 -8.21
N VAL A 206 -9.07 7.03 -7.85
CA VAL A 206 -9.79 7.89 -6.90
C VAL A 206 -9.46 7.38 -5.50
N GLY A 207 -8.82 8.22 -4.70
CA GLY A 207 -8.40 7.89 -3.34
C GLY A 207 -6.90 8.09 -3.15
N GLY A 208 -6.55 8.69 -2.03
CA GLY A 208 -5.18 9.08 -1.71
C GLY A 208 -5.13 9.99 -0.50
N GLY A 209 -3.96 10.54 -0.24
CA GLY A 209 -3.72 11.52 0.81
C GLY A 209 -2.26 11.88 0.88
N PHE A 210 -1.88 12.58 1.93
CA PHE A 210 -0.53 13.04 2.18
C PHE A 210 -0.06 12.47 3.52
N LEU A 211 1.17 11.99 3.53
CA LEU A 211 1.85 11.55 4.74
C LEU A 211 2.94 12.57 5.07
N GLY A 212 2.71 13.34 6.12
CA GLY A 212 3.75 14.17 6.72
C GLY A 212 4.58 13.32 7.69
N VAL A 213 5.90 13.44 7.63
CA VAL A 213 6.81 12.71 8.52
C VAL A 213 7.71 13.70 9.23
N TRP A 214 7.64 13.71 10.56
CA TRP A 214 8.46 14.55 11.40
C TRP A 214 9.34 13.72 12.32
N ARG A 215 10.56 14.19 12.55
CA ARG A 215 11.49 13.65 13.54
C ARG A 215 11.43 14.47 14.82
N ARG A 216 11.37 13.78 15.96
CA ARG A 216 11.53 14.38 17.30
C ARG A 216 12.96 14.86 17.48
N MET A 217 13.15 16.16 17.63
CA MET A 217 14.45 16.73 17.94
C MET A 217 14.67 16.79 19.45
N GLU A 218 15.94 16.79 19.86
CA GLU A 218 16.29 17.12 21.23
C GLU A 218 15.86 18.57 21.50
N SER A 219 15.10 18.77 22.58
CA SER A 219 14.82 20.12 23.05
C SER A 219 16.15 20.75 23.45
N ALA A 220 16.49 21.92 22.92
CA ALA A 220 17.62 22.69 23.41
C ALA A 220 17.39 22.98 24.90
N SER A 221 18.02 22.20 25.77
CA SER A 221 18.04 22.45 27.20
C SER A 221 18.75 23.79 27.42
N GLY A 222 18.14 24.64 28.25
CA GLY A 222 18.41 26.07 28.33
C GLY A 222 19.89 26.46 28.44
N GLN A 223 20.34 27.27 27.47
CA GLN A 223 21.22 28.39 27.79
C GLN A 223 20.33 29.56 28.19
N VAL A 224 20.07 29.69 29.50
CA VAL A 224 19.75 30.97 30.16
C VAL A 224 20.61 31.04 31.41
#